data_AF-A0A661VW15-F1
#
_entry.id   AF-A0A661VW15-F1
#
_cell.length_a   1.000
_cell.length_b   1.000
_cell.length_c   1.000
_cell.angle_alpha   90.00
_cell.angle_beta   90.00
_cell.angle_gamma   90.00
#
_symmetry.space_group_name_H-M   'P 1'
#
loop_
_entity.id
_entity.type
_entity.pdbx_description
1 polymer ?
#
loop_
_entity_poly.entity_id
_entity_poly.type
_entity_poly.pdbx_seq_one_letter_code
_entity_poly.pdbx_strand_id
1 'polypeptide(L)' 'MTLHADMLAIRDASLQAVDPGKAVRRFLRVEKGRLCVEQESWPLKQANRVLLIGAGKAALPMV' A
#
# COMPACT_ATOMS: atom_id res chain seq x y z
N MET A 1 17.18 26.87 -7.05
CA MET A 1 16.13 26.33 -6.17
C MET A 1 15.37 27.52 -5.61
N THR A 2 14.05 27.56 -5.75
CA THR A 2 13.20 28.66 -5.27
C THR A 2 12.17 28.10 -4.32
N LEU A 3 11.75 28.89 -3.31
CA LEU A 3 10.77 28.47 -2.30
C LEU A 3 9.49 27.87 -2.93
N HIS A 4 9.02 28.46 -4.04
CA HIS A 4 7.84 27.96 -4.75
C HIS A 4 8.06 26.56 -5.36
N ALA A 5 9.21 26.34 -6.00
CA ALA A 5 9.54 25.02 -6.56
C ALA A 5 9.69 23.97 -5.45
N ASP A 6 10.30 24.34 -4.33
CA ASP A 6 10.48 23.44 -3.19
C ASP A 6 9.13 23.07 -2.55
N MET A 7 8.21 24.02 -2.42
CA MET A 7 6.84 23.76 -1.92
C MET A 7 6.06 22.79 -2.82
N LEU A 8 6.15 22.94 -4.14
CA LEU A 8 5.50 22.01 -5.07
C LEU A 8 6.08 20.60 -4.94
N ALA A 9 7.41 20.48 -4.85
CA ALA A 9 8.08 19.20 -4.70
C ALA A 9 7.67 18.50 -3.39
N ILE A 10 7.60 19.23 -2.28
CA ILE A 10 7.17 18.69 -0.99
C ILE A 10 5.72 18.22 -1.06
N ARG A 11 4.80 19.05 -1.59
CA ARG A 11 3.39 18.69 -1.75
C ARG A 11 3.24 17.41 -2.57
N ASP A 12 3.90 17.36 -3.73
CA ASP A 12 3.78 16.23 -4.64
C ASP A 12 4.35 14.96 -3.98
N ALA A 13 5.49 15.05 -3.29
CA ALA A 13 6.03 13.95 -2.52
C ALA A 13 5.08 13.48 -1.40
N SER A 14 4.44 14.41 -0.68
CA SER A 14 3.46 14.09 0.36
C SER A 14 2.23 13.37 -0.21
N LEU A 15 1.68 13.83 -1.33
CA LEU A 15 0.55 13.18 -2.00
C LEU A 15 0.93 11.78 -2.51
N GLN A 16 2.13 11.63 -3.09
CA GLN A 16 2.61 10.33 -3.56
C GLN A 16 2.89 9.34 -2.42
N ALA A 17 3.29 9.83 -1.25
CA ALA A 17 3.55 8.99 -0.08
C ALA A 17 2.27 8.34 0.47
N VAL A 18 1.11 8.95 0.24
CA VAL A 18 -0.20 8.47 0.70
C VAL A 18 -1.09 7.95 -0.43
N ASP A 19 -0.53 7.74 -1.63
CA ASP A 19 -1.25 7.06 -2.71
C ASP A 19 -1.72 5.68 -2.24
N PRO A 20 -3.03 5.36 -2.28
CA PRO A 20 -3.56 4.15 -1.65
C PRO A 20 -2.95 2.84 -2.21
N GLY A 21 -2.73 2.77 -3.52
CA GLY A 21 -2.17 1.58 -4.16
C GLY A 21 -0.70 1.38 -3.80
N LYS A 22 0.09 2.47 -3.78
CA LYS A 22 1.48 2.43 -3.32
C LYS A 22 1.58 2.10 -1.83
N ALA A 23 0.69 2.65 -1.01
CA ALA A 23 0.63 2.37 0.42
C ALA A 23 0.38 0.88 0.67
N VAL A 24 -0.62 0.28 0.02
CA VAL A 24 -0.88 -1.17 0.13
C VAL A 24 0.35 -1.98 -0.29
N ARG A 25 0.94 -1.71 -1.46
CA ARG A 25 2.13 -2.46 -1.95
C ARG A 25 3.37 -2.30 -1.07
N ARG A 26 3.49 -1.20 -0.31
CA ARG A 26 4.60 -0.97 0.61
C ARG A 26 4.54 -1.92 1.79
N PHE A 27 3.34 -2.19 2.31
CA PHE A 27 3.15 -2.89 3.57
C PHE A 27 2.63 -4.32 3.40
N LEU A 28 1.90 -4.62 2.33
CA LEU A 28 1.34 -5.93 2.01
C LEU A 28 2.16 -6.61 0.90
N ARG A 29 2.72 -7.78 1.19
CA ARG A 29 3.51 -8.56 0.22
C ARG A 29 3.18 -10.03 0.32
N VAL A 30 3.42 -10.77 -0.76
CA VAL A 30 3.41 -12.22 -0.75
C VAL A 30 4.82 -12.72 -1.04
N GLU A 31 5.44 -13.34 -0.04
CA GLU A 31 6.82 -13.83 -0.14
C GLU A 31 6.90 -15.28 0.34
N LYS A 32 7.49 -16.15 -0.48
CA LYS A 32 7.68 -17.58 -0.17
C LYS A 32 6.38 -18.29 0.29
N GLY A 33 5.25 -17.93 -0.30
CA GLY A 33 3.93 -18.49 0.05
C GLY A 33 3.39 -18.02 1.40
N ARG A 34 3.88 -16.89 1.92
CA ARG A 34 3.36 -16.22 3.12
C ARG A 34 2.82 -14.84 2.74
N LEU A 35 1.70 -14.47 3.34
CA LEU A 35 1.21 -13.10 3.37
C LEU A 35 2.00 -12.34 4.43
N CYS A 36 2.67 -11.26 4.06
CA CYS A 36 3.43 -10.41 4.95
C CYS A 36 2.73 -9.06 5.06
N VAL A 37 2.46 -8.63 6.29
CA VAL A 37 1.95 -7.29 6.61
C VAL A 37 2.86 -6.70 7.67
N GLU A 38 3.67 -5.71 7.29
CA GLU A 38 4.71 -5.15 8.17
C GLU A 38 5.62 -6.23 8.78
N GLN A 39 5.60 -6.42 10.11
CA GLN A 39 6.40 -7.44 10.80
C GLN A 39 5.66 -8.78 10.94
N GLU A 40 4.36 -8.83 10.63
CA GLU A 40 3.54 -10.02 10.75
C GLU A 40 3.57 -10.86 9.47
N SER A 41 3.52 -12.18 9.62
CA SER A 41 3.42 -13.07 8.45
C SER A 41 2.62 -14.34 8.69
N TRP A 42 1.80 -14.70 7.71
CA TRP A 42 0.94 -15.89 7.75
C TRP A 42 1.19 -16.80 6.55
N PRO A 43 1.38 -18.11 6.72
CA PRO A 43 1.54 -19.03 5.60
C PRO A 43 0.21 -19.21 4.86
N LEU A 44 0.19 -18.88 3.58
CA LEU A 44 -1.01 -18.98 2.73
C LEU A 44 -1.45 -20.42 2.50
N LYS A 45 -0.54 -21.40 2.60
CA LYS A 45 -0.88 -22.83 2.51
C LYS A 45 -1.88 -23.29 3.57
N GLN A 46 -1.94 -22.61 4.71
CA GLN A 46 -2.91 -22.91 5.78
C GLN A 46 -4.27 -22.23 5.54
N ALA A 47 -4.32 -21.24 4.64
CA ALA A 47 -5.55 -20.59 4.25
C ALA A 47 -6.19 -21.35 3.07
N ASN A 48 -7.40 -21.86 3.25
CA ASN A 48 -8.15 -22.50 2.18
C ASN A 48 -8.53 -21.51 1.05
N ARG A 49 -8.76 -20.23 1.41
CA ARG A 49 -9.11 -19.15 0.49
C ARG A 49 -8.75 -17.80 1.09
N VAL A 50 -8.33 -16.86 0.25
CA VAL A 50 -8.19 -15.43 0.61
C VAL A 50 -9.38 -14.68 0.03
N LEU A 51 -10.08 -13.91 0.88
CA LEU A 51 -11.18 -13.04 0.48
C LEU A 51 -10.73 -11.59 0.65
N LEU A 52 -10.89 -10.79 -0.40
CA LEU A 52 -10.59 -9.37 -0.39
C LEU A 52 -11.90 -8.59 -0.58
N ILE A 53 -12.21 -7.70 0.36
CA ILE A 53 -13.41 -6.86 0.33
C ILE A 53 -12.93 -5.41 0.34
N GLY A 54 -13.22 -4.69 -0.75
CA GLY A 54 -12.95 -3.26 -0.85
C GLY A 54 -14.20 -2.44 -0.60
N ALA A 55 -14.10 -1.41 0.24
CA ALA A 55 -15.17 -0.43 0.46
C ALA A 55 -14.59 0.97 0.70
N GLY A 56 -15.26 2.00 0.19
CA GLY A 56 -14.86 3.41 0.32
C GLY A 56 -14.21 4.01 -0.93
N LYS A 57 -13.92 5.33 -0.88
CA LYS A 57 -13.44 6.11 -2.03
C LYS A 57 -12.13 5.60 -2.64
N ALA A 58 -11.27 5.01 -1.81
CA ALA A 58 -9.98 4.48 -2.21
C ALA A 58 -10.00 2.95 -2.44
N ALA A 59 -11.18 2.31 -2.41
CA ALA A 59 -11.26 0.86 -2.54
C ALA A 59 -10.62 0.35 -3.83
N LEU A 60 -10.95 0.98 -4.97
CA LEU A 60 -10.48 0.54 -6.28
C LEU A 60 -8.94 0.47 -6.40
N PRO A 61 -8.15 1.50 -6.02
CA PRO A 61 -6.69 1.40 -6.08
C PRO A 61 -6.07 0.51 -4.98
N MET A 62 -6.84 0.09 -3.96
CA MET A 62 -6.36 -0.75 -2.84
C MET A 62 -6.59 -2.24 -3.06
N VAL A 63 -7.52 -2.62 -3.94
CA VAL A 63 -7.87 -4.02 -4.24
C VAL A 63 -7.22 -4.52 -5.53
#